data_AF-W5WCU6-F1
#
_entry.id   AF-W5WCU6-F1
#
_cell.length_a   1.000
_cell.length_b   1.000
_cell.length_c   1.000
_cell.angle_alpha   90.00
_cell.angle_beta   90.00
_cell.angle_gamma   90.00
#
_symmetry.space_group_name_H-M   'P 1'
#
loop_
_entity.id
_entity.type
_entity.pdbx_description
1 polymer ?
#
loop_
_entity_poly.entity_id
_entity_poly.type
_entity_poly.pdbx_seq_one_letter_code
_entity_poly.pdbx_strand_id
1 'polypeptide(L)'
;MLTAVLPSGERLVYDAFDEREQLLIEAKSSNSRADVRMAIGQSLDYQLHIKPNAQLSVLLPGKPSETIIEVLHAQGMGLIYGDGTAFHGPE
;
A
#
# COMPACT_ATOMS: atom_id res chain seq x y z
N MET A 1 -10.04 -3.37 11.09
CA MET A 1 -10.10 -2.32 10.06
C MET A 1 -10.41 -1.00 10.75
N LEU A 2 -9.41 -0.12 10.86
CA LEU A 2 -9.61 1.22 11.44
C LEU A 2 -10.03 2.16 10.31
N THR A 3 -10.99 3.03 10.58
CA THR A 3 -11.56 3.95 9.59
C THR A 3 -11.40 5.38 10.09
N ALA A 4 -10.95 6.28 9.22
CA ALA A 4 -11.02 7.72 9.48
C ALA A 4 -12.14 8.36 8.66
N VAL A 5 -12.80 9.36 9.24
CA VAL A 5 -13.72 10.24 8.53
C VAL A 5 -13.09 11.63 8.51
N LEU A 6 -12.79 12.13 7.32
CA LEU A 6 -12.20 13.45 7.13
C LEU A 6 -13.25 14.54 7.41
N PRO A 7 -12.84 15.80 7.66
CA PRO A 7 -13.78 16.92 7.84
C PRO A 7 -14.72 17.13 6.65
N SER A 8 -14.33 16.71 5.44
CA SER A 8 -15.18 16.74 4.24
C SER A 8 -16.29 15.69 4.24
N GLY A 9 -16.27 14.75 5.19
CA GLY A 9 -17.18 13.59 5.26
C GLY A 9 -16.69 12.37 4.49
N GLU A 10 -15.56 12.47 3.80
CA GLU A 10 -14.92 11.33 3.13
C GLU A 10 -14.46 10.28 4.14
N ARG A 11 -14.65 9.01 3.78
CA ARG A 11 -14.27 7.88 4.62
C ARG A 11 -13.05 7.20 4.03
N LEU A 12 -11.97 7.17 4.80
CA LEU A 12 -10.74 6.49 4.46
C LEU A 12 -10.64 5.16 5.20
N VAL A 13 -10.38 4.08 4.47
CA VAL A 13 -10.22 2.75 5.05
C VAL A 13 -9.06 2.03 4.38
N TYR A 14 -8.04 1.69 5.16
CA TYR A 14 -6.91 0.88 4.71
C TYR A 14 -7.20 -0.62 4.89
N ASP A 15 -6.50 -1.44 4.10
CA ASP A 15 -6.70 -2.89 4.12
C ASP A 15 -6.06 -3.56 5.36
N ALA A 16 -4.77 -3.29 5.61
CA ALA A 16 -4.06 -3.88 6.75
C ALA A 16 -3.01 -2.93 7.37
N PHE A 17 -2.75 -3.14 8.65
CA PHE A 17 -1.70 -2.44 9.40
C PHE A 17 -1.02 -3.41 10.36
N ASP A 18 0.29 -3.57 10.24
CA ASP A 18 1.12 -4.27 11.23
C ASP A 18 1.59 -3.27 12.29
N GLU A 19 1.07 -3.44 13.51
CA GLU A 19 1.40 -2.55 14.62
C GLU A 19 2.84 -2.69 15.11
N ARG A 20 3.47 -3.86 14.94
CA ARG A 20 4.83 -4.12 15.41
C ARG A 20 5.84 -3.41 14.54
N GLU A 21 5.67 -3.53 13.23
CA GLU A 21 6.57 -2.93 12.23
C GLU A 21 6.15 -1.49 11.83
N GLN A 22 5.01 -0.99 12.35
CA GLN A 22 4.39 0.25 11.91
C GLN A 22 4.20 0.29 10.39
N LEU A 23 3.73 -0.82 9.81
CA LEU A 23 3.63 -0.99 8.36
C LEU A 23 2.17 -0.96 7.91
N LEU A 24 1.82 0.01 7.08
CA LEU A 24 0.51 0.08 6.42
C LEU A 24 0.61 -0.63 5.07
N ILE A 25 -0.31 -1.55 4.83
CA ILE A 25 -0.36 -2.37 3.62
C ILE A 25 -1.68 -2.08 2.89
N GLU A 26 -1.58 -1.60 1.65
CA GLU A 26 -2.70 -1.48 0.71
C GLU A 26 -2.64 -2.63 -0.29
N ALA A 27 -3.71 -3.41 -0.40
CA ALA A 27 -3.76 -4.57 -1.28
C ALA A 27 -4.48 -4.24 -2.60
N LYS A 28 -3.97 -4.79 -3.71
CA LYS A 28 -4.65 -4.76 -5.00
C LYS A 28 -4.74 -6.16 -5.57
N SER A 29 -5.80 -6.41 -6.36
CA SER A 29 -6.02 -7.68 -7.05
C SER A 29 -5.37 -7.75 -8.44
N SER A 30 -4.59 -6.73 -8.81
CA SER A 30 -4.02 -6.58 -10.16
C SER A 30 -2.70 -5.82 -10.10
N ASN A 31 -1.78 -6.19 -11.00
CA ASN A 31 -0.48 -5.53 -11.20
C ASN A 31 -0.56 -4.35 -12.18
N SER A 32 -1.76 -3.89 -12.56
CA SER A 32 -1.88 -2.81 -13.53
C SER A 32 -1.29 -1.51 -12.99
N ARG A 33 -0.66 -0.72 -13.86
CA ARG A 33 -0.13 0.61 -13.49
C ARG A 33 -1.22 1.55 -12.99
N ALA A 34 -2.46 1.37 -13.42
CA ALA A 34 -3.59 2.16 -12.93
C ALA A 34 -3.88 1.83 -11.46
N ASP A 35 -3.97 0.54 -11.13
CA ASP A 35 -4.26 0.08 -9.77
C ASP A 35 -3.14 0.44 -8.79
N VAL A 36 -1.87 0.34 -9.22
CA VAL A 36 -0.73 0.70 -8.38
C VAL A 36 -0.69 2.20 -8.10
N ARG A 37 -0.94 3.06 -9.10
CA ARG A 37 -1.01 4.51 -8.85
C ARG A 37 -2.16 4.88 -7.92
N MET A 38 -3.27 4.17 -8.00
CA MET A 38 -4.39 4.34 -7.06
C MET A 38 -3.97 3.92 -5.64
N ALA A 39 -3.29 2.78 -5.49
CA ALA A 39 -2.77 2.30 -4.21
C ALA A 39 -1.79 3.31 -3.57
N ILE A 40 -0.92 3.93 -4.38
CA ILE A 40 0.00 4.98 -3.93
C ILE A 40 -0.78 6.16 -3.35
N GLY A 41 -1.75 6.70 -4.08
CA GLY A 41 -2.56 7.84 -3.62
C GLY A 41 -3.27 7.53 -2.30
N GLN A 42 -3.96 6.39 -2.25
CA GLN A 42 -4.65 5.94 -1.03
C GLN A 42 -3.69 5.78 0.16
N SER A 43 -2.52 5.16 -0.06
CA SER A 43 -1.53 4.93 1.01
C SER A 43 -1.01 6.26 1.58
N LEU A 44 -0.78 7.26 0.72
CA LEU A 44 -0.36 8.60 1.13
C LEU A 44 -1.47 9.31 1.93
N ASP A 45 -2.72 9.20 1.50
CA ASP A 45 -3.87 9.76 2.26
C ASP A 45 -3.97 9.13 3.64
N TYR A 46 -3.79 7.81 3.75
CA TYR A 46 -3.84 7.11 5.04
C TYR A 46 -2.67 7.48 5.94
N GLN A 47 -1.46 7.61 5.38
CA GLN A 47 -0.30 8.07 6.13
C GLN A 47 -0.59 9.47 6.69
N LEU A 48 -0.99 10.39 5.84
CA LEU A 48 -1.23 11.78 6.21
C LEU A 48 -2.33 11.94 7.27
N HIS A 49 -3.44 11.21 7.13
CA HIS A 49 -4.64 11.44 7.93
C HIS A 49 -4.86 10.45 9.08
N ILE A 50 -4.20 9.29 9.08
CA ILE A 50 -4.49 8.20 10.02
C ILE A 50 -3.22 7.71 10.73
N LYS A 51 -2.14 7.47 9.98
CA LYS A 51 -0.92 6.81 10.47
C LYS A 51 0.34 7.56 9.97
N PRO A 52 0.63 8.76 10.50
CA PRO A 52 1.69 9.65 9.98
C PRO A 52 3.11 9.05 10.03
N ASN A 53 3.34 8.10 10.94
CA ASN A 53 4.64 7.46 11.10
C ASN A 53 4.72 6.08 10.46
N ALA A 54 3.67 5.63 9.76
CA ALA A 54 3.68 4.30 9.17
C ALA A 54 4.59 4.24 7.94
N GLN A 55 5.35 3.17 7.83
CA GLN A 55 5.92 2.73 6.55
C GLN A 55 4.78 2.26 5.64
N LEU A 56 4.96 2.42 4.33
CA LEU A 56 3.94 2.09 3.34
C LEU A 56 4.40 0.92 2.48
N SER A 57 3.50 -0.01 2.21
CA SER A 57 3.73 -1.09 1.26
C SER A 57 2.48 -1.41 0.46
N VAL A 58 2.69 -1.84 -0.79
CA VAL A 58 1.60 -2.30 -1.65
C VAL A 58 1.69 -3.82 -1.81
N LEU A 59 0.60 -4.52 -1.51
CA LEU A 59 0.46 -5.95 -1.75
C LEU A 59 -0.16 -6.21 -3.12
N LEU A 60 0.54 -6.95 -3.97
CA LEU A 60 0.14 -7.30 -5.32
C LEU A 60 -0.03 -8.82 -5.52
N PRO A 61 -0.88 -9.28 -6.46
CA PRO A 61 -1.14 -10.72 -6.68
C PRO A 61 0.05 -11.48 -7.27
N GLY A 62 1.07 -10.78 -7.78
CA GLY A 62 2.27 -11.36 -8.40
C GLY A 62 3.36 -10.31 -8.53
N LYS A 63 4.60 -10.72 -8.88
CA LYS A 63 5.66 -9.75 -9.14
C LYS A 63 5.25 -8.82 -10.31
N PRO A 64 5.20 -7.48 -10.13
CA PRO A 64 4.87 -6.55 -11.20
C PRO A 64 6.08 -6.33 -12.12
N SER A 65 5.91 -5.56 -13.19
CA SER A 65 7.05 -5.18 -14.04
C SER A 65 8.02 -4.26 -13.30
N GLU A 66 9.30 -4.28 -13.67
CA GLU A 66 10.35 -3.46 -13.05
C GLU A 66 9.98 -1.96 -13.03
N THR A 67 9.39 -1.45 -14.12
CA THR A 67 8.91 -0.07 -14.22
C THR A 67 7.78 0.31 -13.25
N ILE A 68 7.12 -0.66 -12.62
CA ILE A 68 6.14 -0.44 -11.54
C ILE A 68 6.86 -0.46 -10.19
N ILE A 69 7.82 -1.37 -10.01
CA ILE A 69 8.68 -1.45 -8.82
C ILE A 69 9.42 -0.11 -8.64
N GLU A 70 10.04 0.40 -9.71
CA GLU A 70 10.73 1.70 -9.73
C GLU A 70 9.82 2.85 -9.25
N VAL A 71 8.54 2.83 -9.63
CA VAL A 71 7.59 3.88 -9.21
C VAL A 71 7.26 3.78 -7.73
N LEU A 72 7.07 2.57 -7.18
CA LEU A 72 6.83 2.36 -5.75
C LEU A 72 8.04 2.82 -4.93
N HIS A 73 9.23 2.37 -5.32
CA HIS A 73 10.48 2.73 -4.65
C HIS A 73 10.79 4.22 -4.74
N ALA A 74 10.50 4.87 -5.87
CA ALA A 74 10.65 6.32 -6.00
C ALA A 74 9.73 7.11 -5.05
N GLN A 75 8.64 6.50 -4.55
CA GLN A 75 7.77 7.08 -3.52
C GLN A 75 8.14 6.61 -2.10
N GLY A 76 9.22 5.85 -1.92
CA GLY A 76 9.62 5.27 -0.64
C GLY A 76 8.68 4.19 -0.12
N MET A 77 7.91 3.54 -1.01
CA MET A 77 6.99 2.47 -0.65
C MET A 77 7.62 1.10 -0.92
N GLY A 78 7.44 0.17 0.01
CA GLY A 78 7.82 -1.23 -0.17
C GLY A 78 6.85 -1.99 -1.06
N LEU A 79 7.30 -3.11 -1.60
CA LEU A 79 6.49 -4.04 -2.38
C LEU A 79 6.35 -5.39 -1.67
N ILE A 80 5.11 -5.89 -1.62
CA ILE A 80 4.81 -7.27 -1.23
C ILE A 80 4.13 -7.96 -2.41
N TYR A 81 4.53 -9.17 -2.78
CA TYR A 81 3.84 -9.94 -3.81
C TYR A 81 3.85 -11.45 -3.53
N GLY A 82 2.80 -12.13 -3.99
CA GLY A 82 2.72 -13.59 -3.94
C GLY A 82 3.32 -14.26 -5.17
N ASP A 83 3.83 -15.48 -5.03
CA ASP A 83 4.17 -16.35 -6.18
C ASP A 83 3.28 -17.61 -6.27
N GLY A 84 2.23 -17.66 -5.42
CA GLY A 84 1.32 -18.81 -5.28
C GLY A 84 1.72 -19.77 -4.16
N THR A 85 2.95 -19.70 -3.65
CA THR A 85 3.45 -20.54 -2.54
C THR A 85 3.88 -19.73 -1.32
N ALA A 86 4.42 -18.53 -1.56
CA ALA A 86 4.87 -17.62 -0.53
C ALA A 86 4.58 -16.16 -0.91
N PHE A 87 4.68 -15.29 0.09
CA PHE A 87 4.78 -13.84 -0.11
C PHE A 87 6.24 -13.41 0.02
N HIS A 88 6.65 -12.46 -0.82
CA HIS A 88 7.97 -11.84 -0.85
C HIS A 88 7.88 -10.38 -0.39
N GLY A 89 8.95 -9.86 0.24
CA GLY A 89 9.02 -8.48 0.75
C GLY A 89 8.66 -8.32 2.24
N PRO A 90 8.46 -7.07 2.73
CA PRO A 90 8.54 -5.81 1.97
C PRO A 90 9.99 -5.42 1.64
N GLU A 91 10.23 -5.08 0.38
CA GLU A 91 11.52 -4.58 -0.16
C GLU A 91 11.36 -3.31 -1.00
#